data_AF-A0A379GAW3-F1
#
_entry.id   AF-A0A379GAW3-F1
#
_cell.length_a   1.000
_cell.length_b   1.000
_cell.length_c   1.000
_cell.angle_alpha   90.00
_cell.angle_beta   90.00
_cell.angle_gamma   90.00
#
_symmetry.space_group_name_H-M   'P 1'
#
loop_
_entity.id
_entity.type
_entity.pdbx_description
1 polymer ?
#
loop_
_entity_poly.entity_id
_entity_poly.type
_entity_poly.pdbx_seq_one_letter_code
_entity_poly.pdbx_strand_id
1 'polypeptide(L)'
;MPKLSAIKLMLRAGMIRKLASGLYDWMPTGVRVLRKIEKIVREEMDNAGSLEISMPVVQPADLWQEKWPLGTIWPRIVAFYRSR
;
A
#
# COMPACT_ATOMS: atom_id res chain seq x y z
N MET A 1 20.27 -24.46 5.81
CA MET A 1 19.24 -24.10 4.80
C MET A 1 19.36 -22.60 4.54
N PRO A 2 19.66 -22.12 3.31
CA PRO A 2 19.83 -20.69 3.07
C PRO A 2 18.50 -19.94 3.33
N LYS A 3 18.53 -18.86 4.12
CA LYS A 3 17.33 -18.04 4.41
C LYS A 3 16.85 -17.40 3.09
N LEU A 4 15.72 -17.89 2.56
CA LEU A 4 15.03 -17.18 1.49
C LEU A 4 14.33 -15.95 2.07
N SER A 5 14.46 -14.81 1.39
CA SER A 5 13.66 -13.62 1.72
C SER A 5 12.18 -13.90 1.45
N ALA A 6 11.29 -13.30 2.24
CA ALA A 6 9.84 -13.48 2.12
C ALA A 6 9.35 -13.23 0.68
N ILE A 7 9.85 -12.18 0.02
CA ILE A 7 9.53 -11.87 -1.39
C ILE A 7 9.91 -13.03 -2.33
N LYS A 8 11.05 -13.68 -2.13
CA LYS A 8 11.45 -14.84 -2.97
C LYS A 8 10.49 -16.01 -2.80
N LEU A 9 9.96 -16.24 -1.59
CA LEU A 9 8.95 -17.27 -1.35
C LEU A 9 7.61 -16.91 -1.99
N MET A 10 7.17 -15.67 -1.83
CA MET A 10 5.90 -15.20 -2.40
C MET A 10 5.90 -15.26 -3.93
N LEU A 11 7.03 -14.95 -4.57
CA LEU A 11 7.20 -15.13 -6.02
C LEU A 11 7.11 -16.61 -6.41
N ARG A 12 7.80 -17.51 -5.70
CA ARG A 12 7.79 -18.96 -5.97
C ARG A 12 6.43 -19.60 -5.72
N ALA A 13 5.69 -19.13 -4.71
CA ALA A 13 4.36 -19.60 -4.39
C ALA A 13 3.27 -19.00 -5.31
N GLY A 14 3.65 -18.18 -6.29
CA GLY A 14 2.73 -17.55 -7.23
C GLY A 14 1.76 -16.58 -6.57
N MET A 15 2.15 -15.95 -5.45
CA MET A 15 1.32 -14.99 -4.70
C MET A 15 1.44 -13.57 -5.24
N ILE A 16 2.60 -13.22 -5.80
CA ILE A 16 2.88 -11.90 -6.37
C ILE A 16 3.61 -12.03 -7.70
N ARG A 17 3.46 -11.02 -8.57
CA ARG A 17 4.23 -10.84 -9.81
C ARG A 17 4.86 -9.45 -9.81
N LYS A 18 6.11 -9.33 -10.25
CA LYS A 18 6.79 -8.02 -10.33
C LYS A 18 6.32 -7.26 -11.57
N LEU A 19 5.90 -6.01 -11.40
CA LEU A 19 5.53 -5.09 -12.48
C LEU A 19 6.66 -4.09 -12.76
N ALA A 20 7.13 -3.39 -11.71
CA ALA A 20 8.25 -2.45 -11.77
C ALA A 20 9.07 -2.49 -10.47
N SER A 21 10.05 -1.59 -10.31
CA SER A 21 10.79 -1.49 -9.04
C SER A 21 9.83 -1.08 -7.92
N GLY A 22 9.65 -1.94 -6.91
CA GLY A 22 8.75 -1.69 -5.79
C GLY A 22 7.25 -1.88 -6.08
N LEU A 23 6.86 -2.19 -7.33
CA LEU A 23 5.47 -2.43 -7.71
C LEU A 23 5.24 -3.90 -8.06
N TYR A 24 4.22 -4.49 -7.45
CA TYR A 24 3.87 -5.90 -7.61
C TYR A 24 2.37 -6.06 -7.79
N ASP A 25 1.99 -6.97 -8.68
CA ASP A 25 0.62 -7.43 -8.83
C ASP A 25 0.34 -8.55 -7.82
N TRP A 26 -0.81 -8.48 -7.17
CA TRP A 26 -1.30 -9.57 -6.33
C TRP A 26 -1.98 -10.63 -7.20
N MET A 27 -1.45 -11.85 -7.14
CA MET A 27 -2.03 -13.00 -7.83
C MET A 27 -3.17 -13.60 -7.01
N PRO A 28 -4.04 -14.47 -7.57
CA PRO A 28 -5.22 -14.97 -6.86
C PRO A 28 -4.93 -15.61 -5.49
N THR A 29 -3.82 -16.34 -5.34
CA THR A 29 -3.40 -16.92 -4.05
C THR A 29 -2.95 -15.85 -3.05
N GLY A 30 -2.28 -14.80 -3.52
CA GLY A 30 -1.91 -13.65 -2.71
C GLY A 30 -3.12 -12.84 -2.24
N VAL A 31 -4.08 -12.60 -3.13
CA VAL A 31 -5.34 -11.91 -2.79
C VAL A 31 -6.12 -12.66 -1.71
N ARG A 32 -6.17 -14.00 -1.75
CA ARG A 32 -6.83 -14.79 -0.70
C ARG A 32 -6.22 -14.57 0.68
N VAL A 33 -4.89 -14.48 0.77
CA VAL A 33 -4.19 -14.21 2.03
C VAL A 33 -4.39 -12.75 2.47
N LEU A 34 -4.27 -11.81 1.53
CA LEU A 34 -4.51 -10.39 1.78
C LEU A 34 -5.90 -10.15 2.39
N ARG A 35 -6.95 -10.76 1.84
CA ARG A 35 -8.32 -10.65 2.35
C ARG A 35 -8.51 -11.24 3.75
N LYS A 36 -7.78 -12.31 4.09
CA LYS A 36 -7.79 -12.86 5.46
C LYS A 36 -7.17 -11.89 6.46
N ILE A 37 -6.04 -11.30 6.09
CA ILE A 37 -5.36 -10.30 6.94
C ILE A 37 -6.25 -9.06 7.12
N GLU A 38 -6.81 -8.54 6.02
CA GLU A 38 -7.71 -7.40 6.04
C GLU A 38 -8.92 -7.65 6.95
N LYS A 39 -9.52 -8.85 6.87
CA LYS A 39 -10.63 -9.24 7.72
C LYS A 39 -10.27 -9.18 9.21
N ILE A 40 -9.13 -9.76 9.60
CA ILE A 40 -8.69 -9.75 11.01
C ILE A 40 -8.46 -8.32 11.48
N VAL A 41 -7.75 -7.50 10.70
CA VAL A 41 -7.49 -6.10 11.07
C VAL A 41 -8.80 -5.34 11.25
N ARG A 42 -9.77 -5.53 10.35
CA ARG A 42 -11.10 -4.89 10.45
C ARG A 42 -11.83 -5.32 11.71
N GLU A 43 -11.89 -6.63 12.00
CA GLU A 43 -12.53 -7.16 13.21
C GLU A 43 -11.91 -6.56 14.49
N GLU A 44 -10.59 -6.43 14.57
CA GLU A 44 -9.92 -5.82 15.71
C GLU A 44 -10.19 -4.31 15.82
N MET A 45 -10.23 -3.60 14.68
CA MET A 45 -10.55 -2.17 14.66
C MET A 45 -12.00 -1.89 15.07
N ASP A 46 -12.94 -2.72 14.62
CA ASP A 46 -14.35 -2.64 14.99
C ASP A 46 -14.52 -2.89 16.50
N ASN A 47 -13.83 -3.91 17.04
CA ASN A 47 -13.83 -4.20 18.49
C ASN A 47 -13.25 -3.06 19.33
N ALA A 48 -12.29 -2.30 18.78
CA ALA A 48 -11.74 -1.10 19.40
C ALA A 48 -12.63 0.15 19.25
N GLY A 49 -13.78 0.05 18.57
CA GLY A 49 -14.70 1.16 18.35
C GLY A 49 -14.26 2.14 17.24
N SER A 50 -13.42 1.68 16.30
CA SER A 50 -12.98 2.50 15.17
C SER A 50 -14.08 2.64 14.11
N LEU A 51 -14.04 3.72 13.32
CA LEU A 51 -14.90 3.90 12.16
C LEU A 51 -14.07 3.78 10.87
N GLU A 52 -14.32 2.74 10.06
CA GLU A 52 -13.65 2.57 8.78
C GLU A 52 -14.13 3.62 7.76
N ILE A 53 -13.17 4.27 7.08
CA ILE A 53 -13.41 5.22 6.00
C ILE A 53 -12.51 4.90 4.80
N SER A 54 -12.98 5.23 3.59
CA SER A 54 -12.19 5.12 2.36
C SER A 54 -11.86 6.51 1.82
N MET A 55 -10.58 6.83 1.81
CA MET A 55 -10.08 8.12 1.31
C MET A 55 -9.48 7.98 -0.10
N PRO A 56 -9.51 9.05 -0.91
CA PRO A 56 -8.90 9.02 -2.23
C PRO A 56 -7.38 8.87 -2.15
N VAL A 57 -6.83 8.08 -3.09
CA VAL A 57 -5.37 7.84 -3.20
C VAL A 57 -4.64 9.11 -3.67
N VAL A 58 -5.26 9.87 -4.59
CA VAL A 58 -4.75 11.17 -5.04
C VAL A 58 -5.39 12.26 -4.19
N GLN A 59 -4.56 13.13 -3.62
CA GLN A 59 -4.99 14.18 -2.69
C GLN A 59 -4.55 15.57 -3.18
N PRO A 60 -5.33 16.64 -2.91
CA PRO A 60 -4.93 18.01 -3.23
C PRO A 60 -3.58 18.38 -2.62
N ALA A 61 -2.72 19.03 -3.39
CA ALA A 61 -1.37 19.39 -2.96
C ALA A 61 -1.36 20.42 -1.82
N ASP A 62 -2.37 21.29 -1.76
CA ASP A 62 -2.46 22.37 -0.77
C ASP A 62 -2.55 21.82 0.66
N LEU A 63 -3.23 20.68 0.86
CA LEU A 63 -3.32 19.98 2.16
C LEU A 63 -1.95 19.60 2.75
N TRP A 64 -0.97 19.34 1.89
CA TRP A 64 0.39 18.94 2.31
C TRP A 64 1.28 20.15 2.56
N GLN A 65 1.09 21.22 1.77
CA GLN A 65 1.84 22.47 1.90
C GLN A 65 1.59 23.18 3.23
N GLU A 66 0.34 23.11 3.73
CA GLU A 66 -0.03 23.70 5.01
C GLU A 66 0.69 23.05 6.21
N LYS A 67 1.01 21.76 6.12
CA LYS A 67 1.47 20.96 7.27
C LYS A 67 2.94 20.62 7.26
N TRP A 68 3.61 20.68 6.11
CA TRP A 68 4.99 20.22 5.98
C TRP A 68 5.80 21.05 4.98
N PRO A 69 7.03 21.50 5.31
CA PRO A 69 7.87 22.23 4.39
C PRO A 69 8.13 21.44 3.11
N LEU A 70 7.85 22.08 1.97
CA LEU A 70 7.94 21.50 0.63
C LEU A 70 9.26 20.76 0.33
N GLY A 71 10.37 21.12 0.97
CA GLY A 71 11.68 20.50 0.71
C GLY A 71 11.86 19.08 1.24
N THR A 72 11.09 18.62 2.24
CA THR A 72 11.47 17.42 3.00
C THR A 72 10.71 16.15 2.59
N ILE A 73 9.47 16.23 2.12
CA ILE A 73 8.68 15.06 1.65
C ILE A 73 8.73 14.86 0.14
N TRP A 74 9.06 15.91 -0.62
CA TRP A 74 8.89 15.94 -2.07
C TRP A 74 9.63 14.84 -2.84
N PRO A 75 10.86 14.42 -2.49
CA PRO A 75 11.55 13.35 -3.19
C PRO A 75 10.85 11.98 -3.11
N ARG A 76 9.89 11.82 -2.19
CA ARG A 76 9.16 10.55 -1.95
C ARG A 76 7.70 10.61 -2.39
N ILE A 77 7.15 11.78 -2.70
CA ILE A 77 5.76 11.94 -3.13
C ILE A 77 5.71 11.96 -4.65
N VAL A 78 4.76 11.21 -5.21
CA VAL A 78 4.44 11.27 -6.63
C VAL A 78 3.41 12.38 -6.83
N ALA A 79 3.84 13.50 -7.43
CA ALA A 79 2.98 14.63 -7.73
C ALA A 79 2.39 14.50 -9.14
N PHE A 80 1.08 14.67 -9.23
CA PHE A 80 0.36 14.72 -10.51
C PHE A 80 -0.05 16.15 -10.80
N TYR A 81 0.34 16.64 -11.97
CA TYR A 81 -0.07 17.95 -12.46
C TYR A 81 -1.03 17.75 -13.64
N ARG A 82 -2.12 18.50 -13.65
CA ARG A 82 -3.04 18.52 -14.79
C ARG A 82 -2.29 19.05 -16.02
N SER A 83 -2.29 18.28 -17.11
CA SER A 83 -1.86 18.78 -18.41
C SER A 83 -2.80 19.91 -18.82
N ARG A 84 -2.26 21.07 -19.18
CA ARG A 84 -3.04 22.23 -19.63
C ARG A 84 -3.88 21.88 -20.85
#